data_AF-A0A9J6G2W4-F1
#
_entry.id   AF-A0A9J6G2W4-F1
#
_cell.length_a   1.000
_cell.length_b   1.000
_cell.length_c   1.000
_cell.angle_alpha   90.00
_cell.angle_beta   90.00
_cell.angle_gamma   90.00
#
_symmetry.space_group_name_H-M   'P 1'
#
loop_
_entity.id
_entity.type
_entity.pdbx_description
1 polymer ?
#
loop_
_entity_poly.entity_id
_entity_poly.type
_entity_poly.pdbx_seq_one_letter_code
_entity_poly.pdbx_strand_id
1 'polypeptide(L)'
;MDSLPRRVPRGLATALFLLLVASVWAVLCQPSSHPLSLLPGGAALESRSAALRLKGPRRAPELLVLAPDDDAFPYSLHKVVPAVMVAVEHLRQARNLSLVVNYNNTNCSSSHGPLLAFDHYIAGKVDVFLGPTCSYVLAPVARYSAEWDLPLLTSSGQNDNFDAKHPAYRLLTRMNGSFTQVGQLFIETLRRFGWQVVAFLFHEFRERTKGHSDCFFNLAAVFNALGGGHMFHQKFDEEDPSLDFQELMQQVARNARSEYCPLSSFFPVSPSLSHCGADTNRSRSLPASICLPTCLFAPMEVILP
;
A
#
# COMPACT_ATOMS: atom_id res chain seq x y z
N MET A 1 -36.47 73.16 -23.32
CA MET A 1 -35.86 72.44 -24.45
C MET A 1 -35.89 70.97 -24.10
N ASP A 2 -36.94 70.30 -24.60
CA ASP A 2 -37.20 68.87 -24.48
C ASP A 2 -36.16 68.03 -25.20
N SER A 3 -35.77 66.89 -24.63
CA SER A 3 -35.27 65.75 -25.39
C SER A 3 -35.43 64.42 -24.62
N LEU A 4 -36.45 63.66 -25.01
CA LEU A 4 -36.66 62.25 -24.65
C LEU A 4 -35.49 61.36 -25.13
N PRO A 5 -35.17 60.25 -24.42
CA PRO A 5 -34.35 59.20 -24.98
C PRO A 5 -35.13 58.37 -26.03
N ARG A 6 -34.50 58.17 -27.20
CA ARG A 6 -35.05 57.42 -28.34
C ARG A 6 -35.30 55.95 -27.97
N ARG A 7 -36.53 55.48 -28.19
CA ARG A 7 -36.89 54.05 -28.17
C ARG A 7 -36.04 53.29 -29.21
N VAL A 8 -35.32 52.27 -28.77
CA VAL A 8 -34.72 51.27 -29.66
C VAL A 8 -35.87 50.53 -30.37
N PRO A 9 -35.84 50.41 -31.71
CA PRO A 9 -36.89 49.73 -32.44
C PRO A 9 -36.95 48.25 -32.04
N ARG A 10 -38.14 47.78 -31.65
CA ARG A 10 -38.42 46.40 -31.18
C ARG A 10 -37.93 45.30 -32.13
N GLY A 11 -37.71 45.61 -33.41
CA GLY A 11 -37.18 44.68 -34.42
C GLY A 11 -35.67 44.40 -34.33
N LEU A 12 -34.87 45.33 -33.79
CA LEU A 12 -33.41 45.17 -33.76
C LEU A 12 -32.98 44.18 -32.66
N ALA A 13 -33.67 44.22 -31.51
CA ALA A 13 -33.42 43.29 -30.40
C ALA A 13 -33.85 41.85 -30.75
N THR A 14 -34.95 41.68 -31.49
CA THR A 14 -35.43 40.37 -31.95
C THR A 14 -34.53 39.81 -33.06
N ALA A 15 -34.02 40.64 -33.97
CA ALA A 15 -33.06 40.22 -34.98
C ALA A 15 -31.72 39.76 -34.37
N LEU A 16 -31.18 40.49 -33.38
CA LEU A 16 -29.98 40.06 -32.67
C LEU A 16 -30.18 38.75 -31.90
N PHE A 17 -31.36 38.58 -31.27
CA PHE A 17 -31.68 37.37 -30.53
C PHE A 17 -31.78 36.15 -31.45
N LEU A 18 -32.42 36.29 -32.62
CA LEU A 18 -32.52 35.21 -33.61
C LEU A 18 -31.16 34.86 -34.23
N LEU A 19 -30.28 35.83 -34.46
CA LEU A 19 -28.91 35.60 -34.94
C LEU A 19 -28.06 34.87 -33.91
N LEU A 20 -28.16 35.26 -32.62
CA LEU A 20 -27.49 34.56 -31.54
C LEU A 20 -28.00 33.12 -31.40
N VAL A 21 -29.32 32.90 -31.42
CA VAL A 21 -29.90 31.55 -31.37
C VAL A 21 -29.45 30.72 -32.58
N ALA A 22 -29.44 31.29 -33.79
CA ALA A 22 -28.97 30.59 -35.00
C ALA A 22 -27.48 30.23 -34.94
N SER A 23 -26.63 31.13 -34.40
CA SER A 23 -25.20 30.84 -34.21
C SER A 23 -24.95 29.76 -33.15
N VAL A 24 -25.72 29.77 -32.06
CA VAL A 24 -25.64 28.76 -31.01
C VAL A 24 -26.17 27.41 -31.52
N TRP A 25 -27.23 27.40 -32.33
CA TRP A 25 -27.75 26.20 -32.97
C TRP A 25 -26.77 25.65 -34.01
N ALA A 26 -26.11 26.51 -34.79
CA ALA A 26 -25.07 26.08 -35.73
C ALA A 26 -23.84 25.48 -35.03
N VAL A 27 -23.47 25.97 -33.85
CA VAL A 27 -22.39 25.39 -33.03
C VAL A 27 -22.85 24.07 -32.36
N LEU A 28 -24.10 23.98 -31.91
CA LEU A 28 -24.64 22.79 -31.24
C LEU A 28 -25.05 21.66 -32.21
N CYS A 29 -25.36 21.98 -33.47
CA CYS A 29 -25.80 21.03 -34.50
C CYS A 29 -24.80 20.90 -35.66
N GLN A 30 -23.50 21.10 -35.42
CA GLN A 30 -22.51 20.56 -36.35
C GLN A 30 -22.57 19.02 -36.30
N PRO A 31 -22.82 18.33 -37.42
CA PRO A 31 -22.79 16.88 -37.45
C PRO A 31 -21.34 16.45 -37.23
N SER A 32 -21.05 15.96 -36.03
CA SER A 32 -19.76 15.38 -35.71
C SER A 32 -19.54 14.18 -36.63
N SER A 33 -18.65 14.32 -37.61
CA SER A 33 -18.12 13.21 -38.41
C SER A 33 -17.15 12.34 -37.59
N HIS A 34 -17.37 12.22 -36.28
CA HIS A 34 -16.65 11.30 -35.43
C HIS A 34 -17.42 9.96 -35.44
N PRO A 35 -16.81 8.86 -35.91
CA PRO A 35 -17.44 7.55 -35.80
C PRO A 35 -17.69 7.26 -34.33
N LEU A 36 -18.97 7.28 -33.96
CA LEU A 36 -19.45 6.97 -32.62
C LEU A 36 -19.46 5.45 -32.45
N SER A 37 -18.26 4.88 -32.34
CA SER A 37 -18.06 3.46 -32.03
C SER A 37 -16.77 3.27 -31.22
N LEU A 38 -16.66 3.97 -30.10
CA LEU A 38 -15.63 3.67 -29.10
C LEU A 38 -16.32 3.49 -27.75
N LEU A 39 -16.50 2.22 -27.38
CA LEU A 39 -16.59 1.84 -25.98
C LEU A 39 -15.41 2.49 -25.23
N PRO A 40 -15.57 2.96 -23.97
CA PRO A 40 -14.54 3.72 -23.26
C PRO A 40 -13.19 3.00 -23.04
N GLY A 41 -13.06 1.73 -23.46
CA GLY A 41 -11.83 0.94 -23.39
C GLY A 41 -11.17 0.62 -24.76
N GLY A 42 -11.69 1.12 -25.88
CA GLY A 42 -11.23 0.72 -27.22
C GLY A 42 -9.83 1.22 -27.59
N ALA A 43 -9.54 2.51 -27.40
CA ALA A 43 -8.33 3.13 -27.93
C ALA A 43 -7.02 2.55 -27.34
N ALA A 44 -7.00 2.26 -26.03
CA ALA A 44 -5.83 1.66 -25.37
C ALA A 44 -5.60 0.21 -25.82
N LEU A 45 -6.69 -0.55 -25.97
CA LEU A 45 -6.63 -1.93 -26.48
C LEU A 45 -6.19 -1.97 -27.95
N GLU A 46 -6.70 -1.06 -28.79
CA GLU A 46 -6.29 -0.91 -30.18
C GLU A 46 -4.81 -0.58 -30.29
N SER A 47 -4.34 0.41 -29.51
CA SER A 47 -2.92 0.80 -29.46
C SER A 47 -2.03 -0.38 -29.07
N ARG A 48 -2.40 -1.11 -28.00
CA ARG A 48 -1.69 -2.33 -27.60
C ARG A 48 -1.71 -3.38 -28.71
N SER A 49 -2.85 -3.61 -29.36
CA SER A 49 -2.97 -4.60 -30.42
C SER A 49 -2.06 -4.27 -31.62
N ALA A 50 -1.95 -2.99 -31.98
CA ALA A 50 -1.04 -2.52 -33.02
C ALA A 50 0.43 -2.73 -32.63
N ALA A 51 0.79 -2.37 -31.39
CA ALA A 51 2.14 -2.58 -30.86
C ALA A 51 2.52 -4.08 -30.84
N LEU A 52 1.60 -4.96 -30.43
CA LEU A 52 1.82 -6.41 -30.43
C LEU A 52 1.97 -6.98 -31.84
N ARG A 53 1.21 -6.49 -32.83
CA ARG A 53 1.35 -6.89 -34.24
C ARG A 53 2.73 -6.56 -34.79
N LEU A 54 3.29 -5.39 -34.46
CA LEU A 54 4.64 -4.99 -34.88
C LEU A 54 5.73 -5.92 -34.31
N LYS A 55 5.54 -6.48 -33.11
CA LYS A 55 6.48 -7.42 -32.49
C LYS A 55 6.41 -8.83 -33.08
N GLY A 56 5.31 -9.17 -33.74
CA GLY A 56 5.09 -10.47 -34.37
C GLY A 56 4.71 -11.60 -33.38
N PRO A 57 4.31 -12.78 -33.91
CA PRO A 57 3.72 -13.86 -33.12
C PRO A 57 4.73 -14.70 -32.31
N ARG A 58 6.03 -14.60 -32.62
CA ARG A 58 7.10 -15.36 -31.93
C ARG A 58 7.93 -14.51 -30.95
N ARG A 59 7.36 -13.38 -30.49
CA ARG A 59 8.04 -12.52 -29.52
C ARG A 59 8.23 -13.26 -28.18
N ALA A 60 9.34 -12.96 -27.52
CA ALA A 60 9.54 -13.39 -26.13
C ALA A 60 8.50 -12.69 -25.22
N PRO A 61 8.00 -13.38 -24.17
CA PRO A 61 7.21 -12.74 -23.14
C PRO A 61 8.02 -11.65 -22.41
N GLU A 62 7.36 -10.54 -22.06
CA GLU A 62 7.97 -9.40 -21.38
C GLU A 62 7.50 -9.32 -19.92
N LEU A 63 8.46 -9.38 -19.00
CA LEU A 63 8.25 -9.16 -17.57
C LEU A 63 8.48 -7.67 -17.27
N LEU A 64 7.55 -7.04 -16.58
CA LEU A 64 7.71 -5.67 -16.11
C LEU A 64 7.88 -5.63 -14.60
N VAL A 65 9.08 -5.26 -14.14
CA VAL A 65 9.41 -5.08 -12.73
C VAL A 65 9.12 -3.64 -12.32
N LEU A 66 8.21 -3.47 -11.36
CA LEU A 66 7.83 -2.17 -10.81
C LEU A 66 8.24 -2.11 -9.34
N ALA A 67 9.20 -1.25 -9.02
CA ALA A 67 9.70 -1.03 -7.67
C ALA A 67 10.24 0.40 -7.54
N PRO A 68 10.43 0.95 -6.33
CA PRO A 68 11.15 2.22 -6.16
C PRO A 68 12.64 2.02 -6.44
N ASP A 69 13.32 3.09 -6.81
CA ASP A 69 14.79 3.10 -6.98
C ASP A 69 15.53 3.42 -5.67
N ASP A 70 14.82 3.88 -4.65
CA ASP A 70 15.38 4.25 -3.36
C ASP A 70 15.80 3.02 -2.53
N ASP A 71 17.10 2.93 -2.26
CA ASP A 71 17.74 1.86 -1.49
C ASP A 71 17.41 1.87 0.01
N ALA A 72 16.72 2.89 0.53
CA ALA A 72 16.11 2.82 1.86
C ALA A 72 15.08 1.68 1.95
N PHE A 73 14.42 1.35 0.83
CA PHE A 73 13.46 0.25 0.79
C PHE A 73 14.15 -1.11 0.65
N PRO A 74 13.64 -2.17 1.30
CA PRO A 74 14.10 -3.55 1.10
C PRO A 74 14.07 -4.02 -0.35
N TYR A 75 13.08 -3.50 -1.05
CA TYR A 75 12.62 -3.98 -2.34
C TYR A 75 12.94 -2.98 -3.44
N SER A 76 13.99 -2.17 -3.26
CA SER A 76 14.48 -1.26 -4.29
C SER A 76 14.84 -2.01 -5.56
N LEU A 77 14.76 -1.34 -6.72
CA LEU A 77 15.12 -1.91 -8.02
C LEU A 77 16.51 -2.52 -8.01
N HIS A 78 17.46 -1.84 -7.38
CA HIS A 78 18.84 -2.27 -7.23
C HIS A 78 18.98 -3.62 -6.51
N LYS A 79 18.02 -3.98 -5.64
CA LYS A 79 17.98 -5.23 -4.90
C LYS A 79 17.16 -6.32 -5.60
N VAL A 80 16.02 -5.96 -6.20
CA VAL A 80 15.08 -6.94 -6.78
C VAL A 80 15.41 -7.33 -8.22
N VAL A 81 15.90 -6.41 -9.05
CA VAL A 81 16.19 -6.68 -10.47
C VAL A 81 17.29 -7.74 -10.63
N PRO A 82 18.40 -7.73 -9.87
CA PRO A 82 19.41 -8.78 -9.97
C PRO A 82 18.84 -10.19 -9.71
N ALA A 83 17.94 -10.34 -8.73
CA ALA A 83 17.30 -11.62 -8.44
C ALA A 83 16.43 -12.11 -9.62
N VAL A 84 15.69 -11.20 -10.26
CA VAL A 84 14.89 -11.50 -11.45
C VAL A 84 15.80 -11.91 -12.63
N MET A 85 16.90 -11.19 -12.84
CA MET A 85 17.85 -11.49 -13.93
C MET A 85 18.50 -12.87 -13.76
N VAL A 86 18.87 -13.24 -12.54
CA VAL A 86 19.38 -14.59 -12.23
C VAL A 86 18.33 -15.66 -12.53
N ALA A 87 17.06 -15.42 -12.16
CA ALA A 87 15.97 -16.36 -12.45
C ALA A 87 15.72 -16.51 -13.96
N VAL A 88 15.75 -15.43 -14.72
CA VAL A 88 15.60 -15.45 -16.18
C VAL A 88 16.75 -16.18 -16.87
N GLU A 89 17.99 -15.94 -16.43
CA GLU A 89 19.15 -16.66 -16.97
C GLU A 89 19.07 -18.17 -16.67
N HIS A 90 18.62 -18.53 -15.46
CA HIS A 90 18.38 -19.93 -15.13
C HIS A 90 17.32 -20.57 -16.03
N LEU A 91 16.20 -19.88 -16.30
CA LEU A 91 15.15 -20.38 -17.20
C LEU A 91 15.64 -20.51 -18.64
N ARG A 92 16.50 -19.60 -19.10
CA ARG A 92 17.14 -19.69 -20.41
C ARG A 92 17.98 -20.94 -20.53
N GLN A 93 18.80 -21.24 -19.53
CA GLN A 93 19.69 -22.41 -19.53
C GLN A 93 18.95 -23.72 -19.32
N ALA A 94 18.03 -23.78 -18.36
CA ALA A 94 17.37 -25.02 -17.95
C ALA A 94 16.16 -25.40 -18.83
N ARG A 95 15.52 -24.42 -19.47
CA ARG A 95 14.25 -24.61 -20.20
C ARG A 95 14.26 -24.03 -21.61
N ASN A 96 15.36 -23.41 -22.06
CA ASN A 96 15.44 -22.70 -23.33
C ASN A 96 14.33 -21.63 -23.50
N LEU A 97 13.93 -21.01 -22.39
CA LEU A 97 12.91 -19.96 -22.36
C LEU A 97 13.58 -18.59 -22.43
N SER A 98 13.27 -17.83 -23.47
CA SER A 98 13.72 -16.44 -23.61
C SER A 98 12.64 -15.50 -23.07
N LEU A 99 13.02 -14.63 -22.13
CA LEU A 99 12.15 -13.63 -21.50
C LEU A 99 12.84 -12.27 -21.58
N VAL A 100 12.08 -11.21 -21.82
CA VAL A 100 12.58 -9.84 -21.77
C VAL A 100 12.21 -9.24 -20.43
N VAL A 101 13.17 -8.61 -19.74
CA VAL A 101 12.94 -7.94 -18.46
C VAL A 101 12.97 -6.43 -18.69
N ASN A 102 11.85 -5.78 -18.48
CA ASN A 102 11.74 -4.33 -18.36
C ASN A 102 11.62 -3.98 -16.87
N TYR A 103 12.20 -2.87 -16.44
CA TYR A 103 12.07 -2.42 -15.06
C TYR A 103 12.02 -0.90 -15.00
N ASN A 104 11.17 -0.35 -14.12
CA ASN A 104 10.94 1.08 -14.04
C ASN A 104 10.75 1.54 -12.59
N ASN A 105 11.31 2.70 -12.28
CA ASN A 105 11.18 3.33 -10.97
C ASN A 105 9.77 3.88 -10.77
N THR A 106 9.03 3.30 -9.83
CA THR A 106 7.68 3.77 -9.47
C THR A 106 7.69 5.00 -8.56
N ASN A 107 8.84 5.34 -7.98
CA ASN A 107 9.04 6.34 -6.94
C ASN A 107 8.09 6.17 -5.74
N CYS A 108 7.61 4.93 -5.52
CA CYS A 108 6.57 4.59 -4.55
C CYS A 108 5.31 5.47 -4.65
N SER A 109 5.06 6.11 -5.79
CA SER A 109 4.01 7.11 -5.97
C SER A 109 2.76 6.46 -6.56
N SER A 110 1.64 6.61 -5.86
CA SER A 110 0.31 6.14 -6.27
C SER A 110 -0.20 6.74 -7.59
N SER A 111 0.45 7.78 -8.10
CA SER A 111 0.17 8.39 -9.39
C SER A 111 1.19 8.00 -10.45
N HIS A 112 2.49 8.08 -10.14
CA HIS A 112 3.54 7.84 -11.13
C HIS A 112 3.63 6.35 -11.53
N GLY A 113 3.64 5.44 -10.55
CA GLY A 113 3.78 4.01 -10.83
C GLY A 113 2.67 3.43 -11.73
N PRO A 114 1.39 3.78 -11.51
CA PRO A 114 0.31 3.29 -12.38
C PRO A 114 0.35 3.86 -13.79
N LEU A 115 0.83 5.10 -13.97
CA LEU A 115 1.05 5.67 -15.31
C LEU A 115 2.13 4.89 -16.08
N LEU A 116 3.24 4.54 -15.42
CA LEU A 116 4.27 3.68 -16.02
C LEU A 116 3.72 2.32 -16.43
N ALA A 117 2.90 1.69 -15.57
CA ALA A 117 2.24 0.43 -15.91
C ALA A 117 1.36 0.56 -17.17
N PHE A 118 0.62 1.67 -17.27
CA PHE A 118 -0.22 1.98 -18.43
C PHE A 118 0.60 2.17 -19.71
N ASP A 119 1.69 2.94 -19.65
CA ASP A 119 2.58 3.21 -20.78
C ASP A 119 3.18 1.91 -21.35
N HIS A 120 3.62 1.01 -20.47
CA HIS A 120 4.12 -0.30 -20.87
C HIS A 120 3.02 -1.20 -21.44
N TYR A 121 1.80 -1.13 -20.89
CA TYR A 121 0.65 -1.87 -21.41
C TYR A 121 0.33 -1.46 -22.84
N ILE A 122 0.17 -0.16 -23.12
CA ILE A 122 -0.15 0.35 -24.47
C ILE A 122 0.99 0.11 -25.47
N ALA A 123 2.25 0.15 -25.02
CA ALA A 123 3.41 -0.13 -25.85
C ALA A 123 3.60 -1.65 -26.13
N GLY A 124 2.74 -2.51 -25.59
CA GLY A 124 2.87 -3.96 -25.70
C GLY A 124 4.14 -4.49 -25.02
N LYS A 125 4.69 -3.78 -24.02
CA LYS A 125 5.96 -4.06 -23.33
C LYS A 125 5.80 -4.78 -21.99
N VAL A 126 4.67 -5.47 -21.81
CA VAL A 126 4.36 -6.22 -20.59
C VAL A 126 3.37 -7.33 -20.90
N ASP A 127 3.68 -8.52 -20.40
CA ASP A 127 2.81 -9.70 -20.34
C ASP A 127 2.58 -10.17 -18.90
N VAL A 128 3.53 -9.90 -18.02
CA VAL A 128 3.45 -10.24 -16.60
C VAL A 128 4.02 -9.08 -15.79
N PHE A 129 3.28 -8.65 -14.77
CA PHE A 129 3.78 -7.68 -13.81
C PHE A 129 4.51 -8.40 -12.66
N LEU A 130 5.70 -7.92 -12.34
CA LEU A 130 6.45 -8.27 -11.13
C LEU A 130 6.50 -7.04 -10.22
N GLY A 131 5.89 -7.14 -9.05
CA GLY A 131 5.48 -5.95 -8.28
C GLY A 131 4.17 -5.36 -8.84
N PRO A 132 3.78 -4.13 -8.45
CA PRO A 132 4.48 -3.20 -7.57
C PRO A 132 4.67 -3.69 -6.14
N THR A 133 5.66 -3.14 -5.44
CA THR A 133 5.95 -3.46 -4.04
C THR A 133 5.35 -2.47 -3.05
N CYS A 134 5.19 -1.20 -3.42
CA CYS A 134 4.48 -0.24 -2.59
C CYS A 134 2.97 -0.46 -2.63
N SER A 135 2.32 -0.59 -1.47
CA SER A 135 0.87 -0.88 -1.34
C SER A 135 -0.02 0.07 -2.16
N TYR A 136 0.29 1.37 -2.14
CA TYR A 136 -0.47 2.40 -2.86
C TYR A 136 -0.26 2.40 -4.38
N VAL A 137 0.87 1.88 -4.86
CA VAL A 137 1.12 1.67 -6.30
C VAL A 137 0.48 0.37 -6.74
N LEU A 138 0.54 -0.67 -5.90
CA LEU A 138 0.01 -1.99 -6.16
C LEU A 138 -1.51 -1.97 -6.35
N ALA A 139 -2.26 -1.23 -5.51
CA ALA A 139 -3.71 -1.20 -5.56
C ALA A 139 -4.30 -0.84 -6.94
N PRO A 140 -3.94 0.30 -7.57
CA PRO A 140 -4.42 0.62 -8.92
C PRO A 140 -3.87 -0.34 -9.98
N VAL A 141 -2.59 -0.72 -9.94
CA VAL A 141 -2.00 -1.61 -10.97
C VAL A 141 -2.65 -3.00 -10.92
N ALA A 142 -2.96 -3.52 -9.74
CA ALA A 142 -3.67 -4.79 -9.60
C ALA A 142 -5.10 -4.73 -10.17
N ARG A 143 -5.81 -3.60 -10.01
CA ARG A 143 -7.12 -3.38 -10.66
C ARG A 143 -6.98 -3.36 -12.18
N TYR A 144 -5.98 -2.67 -12.71
CA TYR A 144 -5.74 -2.65 -14.15
C TYR A 144 -5.36 -4.03 -14.68
N SER A 145 -4.52 -4.77 -13.95
CA SER A 145 -4.12 -6.13 -14.34
C SER A 145 -5.32 -7.05 -14.51
N ALA A 146 -6.33 -6.91 -13.64
CA ALA A 146 -7.58 -7.64 -13.73
C ALA A 146 -8.40 -7.22 -14.96
N GLU A 147 -8.44 -5.95 -15.35
CA GLU A 147 -9.13 -5.51 -16.57
C GLU A 147 -8.37 -5.88 -17.86
N TRP A 148 -7.04 -5.96 -17.79
CA TRP A 148 -6.16 -6.27 -18.92
C TRP A 148 -5.91 -7.76 -19.13
N ASP A 149 -6.45 -8.61 -18.25
CA ASP A 149 -6.17 -10.04 -18.23
C ASP A 149 -4.67 -10.38 -18.18
N LEU A 150 -3.88 -9.57 -17.45
CA LEU A 150 -2.45 -9.80 -17.26
C LEU A 150 -2.17 -10.27 -15.82
N PRO A 151 -1.43 -11.37 -15.63
CA PRO A 151 -1.05 -11.81 -14.29
C PRO A 151 -0.13 -10.80 -13.61
N LEU A 152 -0.36 -10.61 -12.31
CA LEU A 152 0.47 -9.76 -11.45
C LEU A 152 0.98 -10.57 -10.28
N LEU A 153 2.30 -10.70 -10.17
CA LEU A 153 2.98 -11.38 -9.07
C LEU A 153 3.73 -10.34 -8.25
N THR A 154 3.56 -10.35 -6.93
CA THR A 154 4.27 -9.41 -6.04
C THR A 154 4.72 -10.10 -4.77
N SER A 155 5.87 -9.68 -4.24
CA SER A 155 6.37 -10.08 -2.91
C SER A 155 5.83 -9.19 -1.78
N SER A 156 4.97 -8.22 -2.11
CA SER A 156 4.36 -7.28 -1.18
C SER A 156 2.83 -7.41 -1.16
N GLY A 157 2.12 -6.38 -0.70
CA GLY A 157 0.67 -6.36 -0.60
C GLY A 157 0.16 -7.21 0.55
N GLN A 158 0.86 -7.18 1.68
CA GLN A 158 0.48 -7.95 2.86
C GLN A 158 -0.80 -7.43 3.52
N ASN A 159 -1.22 -6.19 3.25
CA ASN A 159 -2.45 -5.65 3.83
C ASN A 159 -3.70 -6.48 3.48
N ASP A 160 -4.67 -6.41 4.37
CA ASP A 160 -5.94 -7.16 4.31
C ASP A 160 -6.84 -6.72 3.15
N ASN A 161 -6.69 -5.49 2.65
CA ASN A 161 -7.42 -5.01 1.47
C ASN A 161 -7.18 -5.88 0.22
N PHE A 162 -6.04 -6.55 0.13
CA PHE A 162 -5.71 -7.45 -1.00
C PHE A 162 -6.19 -8.90 -0.83
N ASP A 163 -6.81 -9.22 0.31
CA ASP A 163 -7.40 -10.54 0.58
C ASP A 163 -8.69 -10.73 -0.24
N ALA A 164 -9.46 -9.66 -0.43
CA ALA A 164 -10.67 -9.66 -1.25
C ALA A 164 -10.33 -9.70 -2.75
N LYS A 165 -10.11 -10.91 -3.29
CA LYS A 165 -9.70 -11.10 -4.69
C LYS A 165 -10.72 -10.63 -5.72
N HIS A 166 -12.02 -10.76 -5.43
CA HIS A 166 -13.07 -10.38 -6.38
C HIS A 166 -13.72 -9.05 -6.00
N PRO A 167 -14.06 -8.19 -6.99
CA PRO A 167 -13.74 -8.31 -8.43
C PRO A 167 -12.34 -7.79 -8.79
N ALA A 168 -11.77 -6.95 -7.92
CA ALA A 168 -10.69 -6.02 -8.26
C ALA A 168 -9.28 -6.62 -8.36
N TYR A 169 -9.00 -7.75 -7.73
CA TYR A 169 -7.65 -8.30 -7.57
C TYR A 169 -7.54 -9.76 -8.01
N ARG A 170 -8.36 -10.19 -8.98
CA ARG A 170 -8.49 -11.59 -9.40
C ARG A 170 -7.20 -12.21 -9.97
N LEU A 171 -6.31 -11.37 -10.52
CA LEU A 171 -5.02 -11.80 -11.10
C LEU A 171 -3.81 -11.44 -10.21
N LEU A 172 -4.05 -10.95 -8.98
CA LEU A 172 -3.01 -10.64 -8.01
C LEU A 172 -2.58 -11.90 -7.24
N THR A 173 -1.37 -12.36 -7.50
CA THR A 173 -0.70 -13.42 -6.73
C THR A 173 0.35 -12.81 -5.81
N ARG A 174 0.20 -13.02 -4.50
CA ARG A 174 1.18 -12.60 -3.49
C ARG A 174 2.10 -13.77 -3.17
N MET A 175 3.40 -13.55 -3.28
CA MET A 175 4.45 -14.53 -2.97
C MET A 175 4.91 -14.45 -1.51
N ASN A 176 4.36 -13.52 -0.74
CA ASN A 176 4.63 -13.33 0.68
C ASN A 176 3.33 -13.52 1.49
N GLY A 177 3.47 -13.72 2.80
CA GLY A 177 2.33 -13.84 3.72
C GLY A 177 1.51 -12.56 3.82
N SER A 178 0.30 -12.66 4.35
CA SER A 178 -0.59 -11.52 4.63
C SER A 178 -0.52 -11.11 6.10
N PHE A 179 -0.79 -9.84 6.41
CA PHE A 179 -0.92 -9.36 7.78
C PHE A 179 -2.11 -10.02 8.51
N THR A 180 -3.12 -10.49 7.78
CA THR A 180 -4.20 -11.32 8.35
C THR A 180 -3.66 -12.60 8.97
N GLN A 181 -2.67 -13.25 8.36
CA GLN A 181 -1.99 -14.42 8.95
C GLN A 181 -1.15 -14.04 10.17
N VAL A 182 -0.53 -12.85 10.17
CA VAL A 182 0.16 -12.31 11.35
C VAL A 182 -0.83 -12.12 12.51
N GLY A 183 -2.02 -11.56 12.25
CA GLY A 183 -3.08 -11.43 13.25
C GLY A 183 -3.52 -12.77 13.84
N GLN A 184 -3.65 -13.81 13.01
CA GLN A 184 -3.97 -15.17 13.48
C GLN A 184 -2.89 -15.75 14.37
N LEU A 185 -1.61 -15.64 13.96
CA LEU A 185 -0.48 -16.08 14.78
C LEU A 185 -0.44 -15.33 16.12
N PHE A 186 -0.75 -14.04 16.09
CA PHE A 186 -0.79 -13.20 17.27
C PHE A 186 -1.85 -13.68 18.27
N ILE A 187 -3.07 -13.99 17.79
CA ILE A 187 -4.14 -14.55 18.63
C ILE A 187 -3.73 -15.87 19.29
N GLU A 188 -3.13 -16.80 18.53
CA GLU A 188 -2.67 -18.07 19.08
C GLU A 188 -1.57 -17.88 20.12
N THR A 189 -0.74 -16.86 19.95
CA THR A 189 0.28 -16.47 20.93
C THR A 189 -0.38 -15.95 22.22
N LEU A 190 -1.35 -15.03 22.12
CA LEU A 190 -2.09 -14.54 23.29
C LEU A 190 -2.76 -15.68 24.06
N ARG A 191 -3.40 -16.61 23.34
CA ARG A 191 -4.06 -17.79 23.93
C ARG A 191 -3.07 -18.70 24.63
N ARG A 192 -1.92 -18.97 24.00
CA ARG A 192 -0.89 -19.87 24.55
C ARG A 192 -0.31 -19.36 25.87
N PHE A 193 -0.14 -18.04 26.00
CA PHE A 193 0.41 -17.42 27.20
C PHE A 193 -0.66 -16.90 28.18
N GLY A 194 -1.94 -16.99 27.83
CA GLY A 194 -3.04 -16.50 28.66
C GLY A 194 -3.09 -14.97 28.76
N TRP A 195 -2.55 -14.25 27.79
CA TRP A 195 -2.55 -12.78 27.78
C TRP A 195 -3.91 -12.23 27.37
N GLN A 196 -4.51 -11.42 28.24
CA GLN A 196 -5.84 -10.83 28.04
C GLN A 196 -5.81 -9.31 27.81
N VAL A 197 -4.72 -8.65 28.19
CA VAL A 197 -4.53 -7.20 28.06
C VAL A 197 -3.39 -6.96 27.07
N VAL A 198 -3.67 -6.17 26.05
CA VAL A 198 -2.72 -5.82 24.99
C VAL A 198 -2.89 -4.34 24.65
N ALA A 199 -1.77 -3.66 24.47
CA ALA A 199 -1.72 -2.31 23.92
C ALA A 199 -0.95 -2.30 22.60
N PHE A 200 -1.41 -1.50 21.66
CA PHE A 200 -0.76 -1.29 20.36
C PHE A 200 -0.09 0.07 20.31
N LEU A 201 1.15 0.10 19.86
CA LEU A 201 1.90 1.31 19.57
C LEU A 201 2.46 1.19 18.15
N PHE A 202 2.20 2.17 17.29
CA PHE A 202 2.67 2.11 15.91
C PHE A 202 2.90 3.45 15.25
N HIS A 203 3.80 3.43 14.28
CA HIS A 203 4.06 4.54 13.39
C HIS A 203 2.87 4.80 12.45
N GLU A 204 2.45 6.05 12.35
CA GLU A 204 1.51 6.55 11.36
C GLU A 204 1.89 7.98 10.98
N PHE A 205 1.85 8.30 9.70
CA PHE A 205 2.17 9.65 9.23
C PHE A 205 1.09 10.64 9.70
N ARG A 206 1.50 11.80 10.23
CA ARG A 206 0.56 12.90 10.53
C ARG A 206 -0.02 13.48 9.25
N GLU A 207 0.81 13.53 8.21
CA GLU A 207 0.44 14.07 6.92
C GLU A 207 -0.40 13.07 6.11
N ARG A 208 -1.68 13.40 5.92
CA ARG A 208 -2.64 12.51 5.23
C ARG A 208 -2.30 12.22 3.77
N THR A 209 -1.49 13.07 3.13
CA THR A 209 -1.09 12.94 1.72
C THR A 209 -0.18 11.72 1.50
N LYS A 210 0.58 11.31 2.51
CA LYS A 210 1.44 10.12 2.48
C LYS A 210 0.64 8.82 2.57
N GLY A 211 -0.61 8.90 3.01
CA GLY A 211 -1.43 7.73 3.31
C GLY A 211 -1.05 7.09 4.63
N HIS A 212 -1.54 5.86 4.83
CA HIS A 212 -1.26 5.01 5.97
C HIS A 212 0.09 4.32 5.81
N SER A 213 0.84 4.23 6.90
CA SER A 213 2.08 3.46 6.95
C SER A 213 1.84 1.95 6.83
N ASP A 214 2.89 1.18 6.49
CA ASP A 214 2.81 -0.28 6.55
C ASP A 214 2.62 -0.80 7.99
N CYS A 215 3.09 -0.04 9.00
CA CYS A 215 2.86 -0.34 10.42
C CYS A 215 1.37 -0.23 10.79
N PHE A 216 0.67 0.78 10.26
CA PHE A 216 -0.78 0.88 10.39
C PHE A 216 -1.47 -0.34 9.78
N PHE A 217 -1.13 -0.71 8.54
CA PHE A 217 -1.78 -1.85 7.88
C PHE A 217 -1.54 -3.18 8.60
N ASN A 218 -0.34 -3.38 9.15
CA ASN A 218 -0.03 -4.58 9.91
C ASN A 218 -0.88 -4.68 11.20
N LEU A 219 -0.89 -3.62 12.01
CA LEU A 219 -1.67 -3.63 13.24
C LEU A 219 -3.18 -3.54 13.01
N ALA A 220 -3.64 -2.91 11.93
CA ALA A 220 -5.04 -2.95 11.54
C ALA A 220 -5.51 -4.40 11.32
N ALA A 221 -4.71 -5.23 10.63
CA ALA A 221 -5.05 -6.63 10.44
C ALA A 221 -5.10 -7.41 11.76
N VAL A 222 -4.17 -7.15 12.68
CA VAL A 222 -4.16 -7.76 14.02
C VAL A 222 -5.37 -7.31 14.84
N PHE A 223 -5.67 -6.02 14.84
CA PHE A 223 -6.81 -5.43 15.54
C PHE A 223 -8.13 -6.00 15.02
N ASN A 224 -8.26 -6.13 13.69
CA ASN A 224 -9.40 -6.75 13.04
C ASN A 224 -9.54 -8.23 13.43
N ALA A 225 -8.43 -8.97 13.45
CA ALA A 225 -8.43 -10.39 13.83
C ALA A 225 -8.89 -10.60 15.29
N LEU A 226 -8.56 -9.67 16.20
CA LEU A 226 -8.96 -9.67 17.60
C LEU A 226 -10.43 -9.22 17.84
N GLY A 227 -11.19 -9.00 16.77
CA GLY A 227 -12.62 -8.65 16.84
C GLY A 227 -12.88 -7.16 17.08
N GLY A 228 -11.87 -6.29 16.88
CA GLY A 228 -12.03 -4.83 16.92
C GLY A 228 -12.48 -4.25 18.27
N GLY A 229 -12.26 -4.98 19.37
CA GLY A 229 -12.69 -4.61 20.71
C GLY A 229 -11.93 -3.42 21.32
N HIS A 230 -12.18 -3.16 22.61
CA HIS A 230 -11.62 -2.05 23.39
C HIS A 230 -10.12 -2.21 23.74
N MET A 231 -9.29 -2.54 22.76
CA MET A 231 -7.84 -2.57 22.95
C MET A 231 -7.27 -1.15 22.85
N PHE A 232 -6.40 -0.81 23.79
CA PHE A 232 -5.70 0.46 23.75
C PHE A 232 -4.78 0.48 22.54
N HIS A 233 -4.85 1.54 21.76
CA HIS A 233 -3.95 1.76 20.63
C HIS A 233 -3.50 3.22 20.60
N GLN A 234 -2.22 3.41 20.32
CA GLN A 234 -1.60 4.71 20.21
C GLN A 234 -0.81 4.77 18.92
N LYS A 235 -1.02 5.84 18.16
CA LYS A 235 -0.28 6.14 16.94
C LYS A 235 0.65 7.31 17.16
N PHE A 236 1.79 7.31 16.49
CA PHE A 236 2.76 8.40 16.53
C PHE A 236 3.49 8.49 15.18
N ASP A 237 4.06 9.66 14.89
CA ASP A 237 4.84 9.84 13.67
C ASP A 237 6.32 9.86 14.04
N GLU A 238 7.09 8.92 13.50
CA GLU A 238 8.52 8.78 13.75
C GLU A 238 9.31 9.93 13.14
N GLU A 239 8.74 10.61 12.13
CA GLU A 239 9.36 11.74 11.46
C GLU A 239 9.06 13.07 12.17
N ASP A 240 8.23 13.07 13.21
CA ASP A 240 7.89 14.28 13.98
C ASP A 240 9.00 14.58 15.01
N PRO A 241 9.79 15.65 14.82
CA PRO A 241 10.88 15.98 15.73
C PRO A 241 10.37 16.51 17.09
N SER A 242 9.08 16.85 17.20
CA SER A 242 8.46 17.34 18.43
C SER A 242 7.91 16.23 19.32
N LEU A 243 8.06 14.97 18.92
CA LEU A 243 7.49 13.83 19.63
C LEU A 243 8.23 13.53 20.94
N ASP A 244 7.50 13.57 22.05
CA ASP A 244 7.99 13.09 23.35
C ASP A 244 7.75 11.58 23.51
N PHE A 245 8.78 10.79 23.21
CA PHE A 245 8.74 9.34 23.38
C PHE A 245 8.57 8.91 24.85
N GLN A 246 9.02 9.71 25.82
CA GLN A 246 8.88 9.35 27.24
C GLN A 246 7.42 9.42 27.65
N GLU A 247 6.70 10.48 27.27
CA GLU A 247 5.26 10.59 27.53
C GLU A 247 4.48 9.46 26.84
N LEU A 248 4.80 9.19 25.58
CA LEU A 248 4.21 8.14 24.78
C LEU A 248 4.33 6.76 25.47
N MET A 249 5.53 6.41 25.92
CA MET A 249 5.78 5.14 26.60
C MET A 249 5.10 5.06 27.96
N GLN A 250 5.01 6.16 28.71
CA GLN A 250 4.26 6.20 29.96
C GLN A 250 2.75 5.99 29.73
N GLN A 251 2.19 6.55 28.66
CA GLN A 251 0.79 6.33 28.30
C GLN A 251 0.53 4.87 27.93
N VAL A 252 1.38 4.26 27.13
CA VAL A 252 1.22 2.84 26.75
C VAL A 252 1.40 1.93 27.96
N ALA A 253 2.41 2.17 28.81
CA ALA A 253 2.66 1.38 30.01
C ALA A 253 1.47 1.36 31.00
N ARG A 254 0.73 2.47 31.13
CA ARG A 254 -0.47 2.56 31.97
C ARG A 254 -1.65 1.74 31.46
N ASN A 255 -1.72 1.49 30.16
CA ASN A 255 -2.85 0.80 29.52
C ASN A 255 -2.53 -0.64 29.08
N ALA A 256 -1.25 -1.01 28.98
CA ALA A 256 -0.80 -2.33 28.54
C ALA A 256 -0.76 -3.39 29.65
N ARG A 257 -0.77 -2.97 30.92
CA ARG A 257 -0.66 -3.87 32.07
C ARG A 257 -1.99 -3.90 32.83
N SER A 258 -2.52 -5.10 33.07
CA SER A 258 -3.52 -5.30 34.13
C SER A 258 -2.94 -4.79 35.43
N GLU A 259 -3.77 -4.15 36.26
CA GLU A 259 -3.40 -3.53 37.54
C GLU A 259 -2.30 -4.29 38.28
N TYR A 260 -1.33 -3.50 38.78
CA TYR A 260 -0.43 -3.80 39.90
C TYR A 260 -0.69 -5.17 40.54
N CYS A 261 0.18 -6.15 40.27
CA CYS A 261 0.55 -7.08 41.32
C CYS A 261 1.50 -6.28 42.22
N PRO A 262 1.07 -5.72 43.37
CA PRO A 262 2.04 -5.26 44.33
C PRO A 262 2.92 -6.47 44.67
N LEU A 263 4.23 -6.28 44.58
CA LEU A 263 5.27 -7.23 44.98
C LEU A 263 5.15 -7.73 46.45
N SER A 264 4.08 -7.37 47.16
CA SER A 264 3.77 -7.78 48.53
C SER A 264 2.91 -9.04 48.65
N SER A 265 2.44 -9.66 47.56
CA SER A 265 1.47 -10.78 47.65
C SER A 265 2.04 -12.18 47.41
N PHE A 266 3.36 -12.34 47.26
CA PHE A 266 4.00 -13.65 47.00
C PHE A 266 5.03 -14.14 48.03
N PHE A 267 5.05 -13.59 49.24
CA PHE A 267 5.77 -14.22 50.36
C PHE A 267 4.81 -14.55 51.50
N PRO A 268 4.39 -15.82 51.65
CA PRO A 268 3.91 -16.26 52.95
C PRO A 268 5.10 -16.16 53.92
N VAL A 269 4.97 -15.26 54.89
CA VAL A 269 5.89 -15.20 56.04
C VAL A 269 5.80 -16.54 56.76
N SER A 270 6.88 -17.30 56.73
CA SER A 270 7.17 -18.32 57.75
C SER A 270 8.53 -18.01 58.38
N PRO A 271 8.61 -17.92 59.71
CA PRO A 271 9.80 -17.44 60.41
C PRO A 271 10.70 -18.62 60.79
N SER A 272 11.86 -18.78 60.15
CA SER A 272 12.94 -19.59 60.71
C SER A 272 14.25 -19.45 59.93
N LEU A 273 15.30 -19.06 60.67
CA LEU A 273 16.73 -19.33 60.43
C LEU A 273 17.33 -18.79 59.11
N SER A 274 18.01 -17.63 59.15
CA SER A 274 19.40 -17.41 59.59
C SER A 274 20.38 -17.40 58.41
N HIS A 275 21.01 -16.24 58.21
CA HIS A 275 22.29 -16.03 57.50
C HIS A 275 22.36 -16.43 56.03
N CYS A 276 22.33 -15.43 55.15
CA CYS A 276 23.37 -15.29 54.13
C CYS A 276 23.52 -13.81 53.76
N GLY A 277 24.76 -13.34 53.80
CA GLY A 277 25.16 -11.94 53.74
C GLY A 277 25.05 -11.33 52.36
N ALA A 278 25.25 -10.01 52.36
CA ALA A 278 25.45 -9.22 51.16
C ALA A 278 26.63 -9.77 50.36
N ASP A 279 26.35 -10.28 49.17
CA ASP A 279 27.33 -10.39 48.09
C ASP A 279 26.85 -9.50 46.94
N THR A 280 27.41 -8.30 46.95
CA THR A 280 27.59 -7.50 45.73
C THR A 280 28.28 -8.36 44.67
N ASN A 281 27.85 -8.21 43.42
CA ASN A 281 28.50 -8.68 42.20
C ASN A 281 27.97 -10.02 41.62
N ARG A 282 26.77 -9.98 41.02
CA ARG A 282 26.50 -10.78 39.82
C ARG A 282 25.45 -10.13 38.93
N SER A 283 25.94 -9.51 37.86
CA SER A 283 25.17 -9.16 36.68
C SER A 283 24.39 -10.38 36.15
N ARG A 284 23.06 -10.32 36.27
CA ARG A 284 22.15 -11.07 35.41
C ARG A 284 21.20 -10.07 34.77
N SER A 285 21.61 -9.65 33.60
CA SER A 285 20.80 -9.03 32.55
C SER A 285 19.48 -9.79 32.39
N LEU A 286 18.36 -9.08 32.55
CA LEU A 286 17.07 -9.48 32.02
C LEU A 286 17.13 -9.43 30.48
N PRO A 287 16.79 -10.50 29.75
CA PRO A 287 16.38 -10.40 28.35
C PRO A 287 14.83 -10.30 28.31
N ALA A 288 14.16 -9.58 27.44
CA ALA A 288 14.60 -8.90 26.23
C ALA A 288 13.60 -7.77 25.88
N SER A 289 14.08 -6.53 25.83
CA SER A 289 13.56 -5.56 24.86
C SER A 289 14.30 -5.87 23.57
N ILE A 290 13.62 -6.46 22.59
CA ILE A 290 14.19 -6.71 21.26
C ILE A 290 13.97 -5.43 20.45
N CYS A 291 14.87 -4.47 20.60
CA CYS A 291 15.04 -3.40 19.62
C CYS A 291 15.91 -3.94 18.48
N LEU A 292 15.30 -4.29 17.34
CA LEU A 292 16.00 -4.48 16.08
C LEU A 292 15.64 -3.34 15.11
N PRO A 293 16.57 -2.88 14.27
CA PRO A 293 16.37 -1.73 13.41
C PRO A 293 15.55 -2.08 12.16
N THR A 294 14.77 -1.08 11.71
CA THR A 294 14.30 -0.82 10.33
C THR A 294 13.48 -1.91 9.63
N CYS A 295 12.15 -1.83 9.81
CA CYS A 295 11.01 -2.01 8.88
C CYS A 295 10.99 -3.09 7.77
N LEU A 296 12.02 -3.93 7.60
CA LEU A 296 12.01 -5.08 6.69
C LEU A 296 11.23 -6.27 7.25
N PHE A 297 11.18 -6.33 8.57
CA PHE A 297 10.34 -7.17 9.38
C PHE A 297 9.77 -6.18 10.39
N ALA A 298 8.54 -5.70 10.18
CA ALA A 298 7.96 -4.65 11.02
C ALA A 298 8.16 -5.00 12.51
N PRO A 299 8.83 -4.14 13.31
CA PRO A 299 8.88 -4.34 14.75
C PRO A 299 7.46 -4.12 15.27
N MET A 300 6.77 -5.23 15.47
CA MET A 300 5.55 -5.26 16.25
C MET A 300 6.00 -5.10 17.71
N GLU A 301 6.07 -3.87 18.21
CA GLU A 301 6.18 -3.66 19.66
C GLU A 301 4.81 -3.90 20.27
N VAL A 302 4.53 -5.18 20.51
CA VAL A 302 3.49 -5.57 21.44
C VAL A 302 4.12 -5.55 22.82
N ILE A 303 3.71 -4.58 23.63
CA ILE A 303 4.09 -4.55 25.04
C ILE A 303 3.23 -5.61 25.74
N LEU A 304 3.86 -6.74 25.97
CA LEU A 304 3.32 -7.88 26.70
C LEU A 304 3.62 -7.73 28.21
N PRO A 305 2.80 -8.33 29.09
CA PRO A 305 2.99 -8.23 30.54
C PRO A 305 4.32 -8.82 31.02
#